data_AF-A0A967P417-F1
#
_entry.id   AF-A0A967P417-F1
#
_cell.length_a   1.000
_cell.length_b   1.000
_cell.length_c   1.000
_cell.angle_alpha   90.00
_cell.angle_beta   90.00
_cell.angle_gamma   90.00
#
_symmetry.space_group_name_H-M   'P 1'
#
loop_
_entity.id
_entity.type
_entity.pdbx_description
1 polymer ?
#
loop_
_entity_poly.entity_id
_entity_poly.type
_entity_poly.pdbx_seq_one_letter_code
_entity_poly.pdbx_strand_id
1 'polypeptide(L)'
;MSNVVQMESDVEELVEGLARAGRAAQRKLARMSDADKARALRAAAACLRTSSAAILAANAQDLANGKAAGLSGAMLDRLRLDEERLEGVAAA
;
A
#
# COMPACT_ATOMS: atom_id res chain seq x y z
N MET A 1 20.74 -15.53 -20.11
CA MET A 1 19.41 -16.17 -20.04
C MET A 1 19.09 -16.68 -18.63
N SER A 2 20.06 -17.04 -17.79
CA SER A 2 19.79 -17.52 -16.41
C SER A 2 19.17 -16.49 -15.45
N ASN A 3 19.54 -15.21 -15.55
CA ASN A 3 19.05 -14.19 -14.60
C ASN A 3 17.59 -13.77 -14.81
N VAL A 4 17.06 -13.95 -16.03
CA VAL A 4 15.66 -13.62 -16.37
C VAL A 4 14.72 -14.72 -15.87
N VAL A 5 15.10 -15.99 -16.08
CA VAL A 5 14.34 -17.15 -15.61
C VAL A 5 14.27 -17.19 -14.08
N GLN A 6 15.33 -16.78 -13.38
CA GLN A 6 15.31 -16.69 -11.92
C GLN A 6 14.36 -15.58 -11.42
N MET A 7 14.38 -14.40 -12.03
CA MET A 7 13.49 -13.30 -11.65
C MET A 7 12.01 -13.59 -11.95
N GLU A 8 11.71 -14.32 -13.02
CA GLU A 8 10.34 -14.80 -13.31
C GLU A 8 9.85 -15.78 -12.22
N SER A 9 10.66 -16.76 -11.83
CA SER A 9 10.35 -17.69 -10.73
C SER A 9 10.15 -16.96 -9.40
N ASP A 10 11.00 -15.98 -9.08
CA ASP A 10 10.92 -15.20 -7.84
C ASP A 10 9.62 -14.38 -7.78
N VAL A 11 9.17 -13.83 -8.92
CA VAL A 11 7.90 -13.10 -9.00
C VAL A 11 6.70 -14.05 -8.89
N GLU A 12 6.75 -15.21 -9.55
CA GLU A 12 5.69 -16.23 -9.47
C GLU A 12 5.52 -16.73 -8.02
N GLU A 13 6.63 -17.08 -7.36
CA GLU A 13 6.64 -17.52 -5.96
C GLU A 13 6.11 -16.44 -5.01
N LEU A 14 6.53 -15.18 -5.20
CA LEU A 14 6.04 -14.05 -4.41
C LEU A 14 4.53 -13.88 -4.56
N VAL A 15 4.03 -13.84 -5.80
CA VAL A 15 2.61 -13.65 -6.09
C VAL A 15 1.78 -14.83 -5.57
N GLU A 16 2.27 -16.07 -5.73
CA GLU A 16 1.60 -17.25 -5.19
C GLU A 16 1.52 -17.20 -3.65
N GLY A 17 2.62 -16.83 -2.99
CA GLY A 17 2.68 -16.66 -1.54
C GLY A 17 1.68 -15.62 -1.04
N LEU A 18 1.64 -14.45 -1.68
CA LEU A 18 0.67 -13.39 -1.37
C LEU A 18 -0.78 -13.87 -1.57
N ALA A 19 -1.06 -14.61 -2.64
CA ALA A 19 -2.39 -15.13 -2.92
C ALA A 19 -2.83 -16.18 -1.87
N ARG A 20 -1.92 -17.08 -1.45
CA ARG A 20 -2.20 -18.06 -0.39
C ARG A 20 -2.48 -17.36 0.95
N ALA A 21 -1.67 -16.38 1.32
CA ALA A 21 -1.87 -15.59 2.53
C ALA A 21 -3.19 -14.81 2.48
N GLY A 22 -3.51 -14.18 1.34
CA GLY A 22 -4.76 -13.48 1.11
C GLY A 22 -5.98 -14.37 1.29
N ARG A 23 -5.99 -15.58 0.70
CA ARG A 23 -7.09 -16.56 0.89
C ARG A 23 -7.27 -16.96 2.35
N ALA A 24 -6.19 -17.10 3.11
CA ALA A 24 -6.27 -17.40 4.53
C ALA A 24 -6.84 -16.23 5.35
N ALA A 25 -6.40 -14.99 5.07
CA ALA A 25 -6.90 -13.79 5.73
C ALA A 25 -8.36 -13.51 5.41
N GLN A 26 -8.78 -13.68 4.15
CA GLN A 26 -10.17 -13.51 3.71
C GLN A 26 -11.16 -14.34 4.54
N ARG A 27 -10.84 -15.60 4.83
CA ARG A 27 -11.69 -16.48 5.65
C ARG A 27 -11.84 -15.98 7.08
N LYS A 28 -10.83 -15.33 7.64
CA LYS A 28 -10.91 -14.70 8.97
C LYS A 28 -11.80 -13.47 8.91
N LEU A 29 -11.58 -12.59 7.93
CA LEU A 29 -12.35 -11.36 7.75
C LEU A 29 -13.86 -11.64 7.53
N ALA A 30 -14.19 -12.68 6.76
CA ALA A 30 -15.57 -13.10 6.50
C ALA A 30 -16.34 -13.50 7.78
N ARG A 31 -15.63 -13.91 8.83
CA ARG A 31 -16.21 -14.32 10.12
C ARG A 31 -16.19 -13.22 11.18
N MET A 32 -15.58 -12.07 10.89
CA MET A 32 -15.54 -10.96 11.84
C MET A 32 -16.91 -10.30 11.96
N SER A 33 -17.25 -9.89 13.18
CA SER A 33 -18.41 -9.04 13.41
C SER A 33 -18.21 -7.65 12.79
N ASP A 34 -19.31 -6.95 12.50
CA ASP A 34 -19.22 -5.59 11.96
C ASP A 34 -18.58 -4.61 12.96
N ALA A 35 -18.78 -4.83 14.27
CA ALA A 35 -18.12 -4.07 15.33
C ALA A 35 -16.60 -4.24 15.30
N ASP A 36 -16.11 -5.46 15.08
CA ASP A 36 -14.67 -5.73 14.98
C ASP A 36 -14.06 -5.13 13.72
N LYS A 37 -14.76 -5.22 12.57
CA LYS A 37 -14.34 -4.57 11.32
C LYS A 37 -14.26 -3.05 11.50
N ALA A 38 -15.28 -2.44 12.09
CA ALA A 38 -15.28 -1.00 12.37
C ALA A 38 -14.15 -0.59 13.32
N ARG A 39 -13.85 -1.40 14.35
CA ARG A 39 -12.71 -1.16 15.23
C ARG A 39 -11.38 -1.23 14.48
N ALA A 40 -11.21 -2.21 13.61
CA ALA A 40 -10.01 -2.36 12.79
C ALA A 40 -9.79 -1.15 11.85
N LEU A 41 -10.85 -0.66 11.19
CA LEU A 41 -10.78 0.53 10.34
C LEU A 41 -10.37 1.78 11.13
N ARG A 42 -10.98 2.02 12.30
CA ARG A 42 -10.59 3.15 13.17
C ARG A 42 -9.15 3.04 13.66
N ALA A 43 -8.69 1.83 13.97
CA ALA A 43 -7.29 1.60 14.35
C ALA A 43 -6.33 1.88 13.18
N ALA A 44 -6.65 1.41 11.97
CA ALA A 44 -5.87 1.72 10.77
C ALA A 44 -5.80 3.23 10.51
N ALA A 45 -6.93 3.93 10.64
CA ALA A 45 -7.02 5.37 10.54
C ALA A 45 -6.15 6.11 11.57
N ALA A 46 -6.12 5.65 12.83
CA ALA A 46 -5.26 6.21 13.86
C ALA A 46 -3.76 5.96 13.56
N CYS A 47 -3.42 4.76 13.06
CA CYS A 47 -2.06 4.44 12.63
C CYS A 47 -1.60 5.31 11.47
N LEU A 48 -2.45 5.56 10.46
CA LEU A 48 -2.13 6.46 9.34
C LEU A 48 -1.79 7.87 9.83
N ARG A 49 -2.60 8.43 10.74
CA ARG A 49 -2.36 9.76 11.31
C ARG A 49 -1.07 9.81 12.13
N THR A 50 -0.84 8.81 12.97
CA THR A 50 0.36 8.72 13.82
C THR A 50 1.63 8.56 13.00
N SER A 51 1.56 7.84 11.88
CA SER A 51 2.69 7.59 10.97
C SER A 51 2.80 8.61 9.83
N SER A 52 2.00 9.68 9.84
CA SER A 52 1.84 10.60 8.72
C SER A 52 3.16 11.18 8.23
N ALA A 53 4.01 11.67 9.14
CA ALA A 53 5.32 12.21 8.81
C ALA A 53 6.22 11.18 8.06
N ALA A 54 6.20 9.92 8.50
CA ALA A 54 7.00 8.87 7.85
C ALA A 54 6.46 8.52 6.46
N ILE A 55 5.13 8.46 6.31
CA ILE A 55 4.46 8.20 5.03
C ILE A 55 4.76 9.31 4.02
N LEU A 56 4.65 10.58 4.43
CA LEU A 56 4.91 11.73 3.56
C LEU A 56 6.39 11.82 3.16
N ALA A 57 7.30 11.52 4.09
CA ALA A 57 8.73 11.45 3.77
C ALA A 57 9.04 10.34 2.74
N ALA A 58 8.43 9.16 2.86
CA ALA A 58 8.58 8.09 1.89
C ALA A 58 7.99 8.48 0.52
N ASN A 59 6.80 9.09 0.49
CA ASN A 59 6.19 9.56 -0.76
C ASN A 59 7.02 10.65 -1.46
N ALA A 60 7.69 11.52 -0.71
CA ALA A 60 8.61 12.50 -1.28
C ALA A 60 9.79 11.83 -2.02
N GLN A 61 10.31 10.72 -1.49
CA GLN A 61 11.33 9.93 -2.17
C GLN A 61 10.77 9.27 -3.44
N ASP A 62 9.55 8.74 -3.39
CA ASP A 62 8.87 8.17 -4.56
C ASP A 62 8.63 9.20 -5.65
N LEU A 63 8.25 10.44 -5.29
CA LEU A 63 8.11 11.55 -6.24
C LEU A 63 9.44 11.91 -6.90
N ALA A 64 10.54 11.94 -6.14
CA ALA A 64 11.87 12.18 -6.69
C ALA A 64 12.28 11.07 -7.66
N ASN A 65 12.07 9.80 -7.27
CA ASN A 65 12.36 8.64 -8.10
C ASN A 65 11.51 8.64 -9.38
N GLY A 66 10.20 8.91 -9.25
CA GLY A 66 9.27 8.99 -10.36
C GLY A 66 9.62 10.09 -11.36
N LYS A 67 10.03 11.26 -10.85
CA LYS A 67 10.53 12.35 -11.70
C LYS A 67 11.80 11.96 -12.44
N ALA A 68 12.76 11.31 -11.77
CA ALA A 68 13.98 10.81 -12.39
C ALA A 68 13.71 9.72 -13.44
N ALA A 69 12.68 8.90 -13.23
CA ALA A 69 12.22 7.88 -14.16
C ALA A 69 11.35 8.42 -15.32
N GLY A 70 11.12 9.73 -15.39
CA GLY A 70 10.39 10.37 -16.50
C GLY A 70 8.86 10.25 -16.41
N LEU A 71 8.29 10.07 -15.21
CA LEU A 71 6.84 10.12 -15.05
C LEU A 71 6.27 11.48 -15.49
N SER A 72 5.12 11.44 -16.16
CA SER A 72 4.39 12.66 -16.56
C SER A 72 3.87 13.41 -15.33
N GLY A 73 3.63 14.72 -15.47
CA GLY A 73 3.06 15.54 -14.40
C GLY A 73 1.75 14.99 -13.84
N ALA A 74 0.88 14.43 -14.71
CA ALA A 74 -0.37 13.80 -14.28
C ALA A 74 -0.15 12.51 -13.46
N MET A 75 0.91 11.74 -13.75
CA MET A 75 1.26 10.56 -12.97
C MET A 75 1.89 10.95 -11.63
N LEU A 76 2.70 12.01 -11.60
CA LEU A 76 3.26 12.56 -10.37
C LEU A 76 2.16 13.12 -9.45
N ASP A 77 1.14 13.80 -9.98
CA ASP A 77 0.02 14.29 -9.16
C ASP A 77 -0.80 13.14 -8.54
N ARG A 78 -0.98 12.03 -9.28
CA ARG A 78 -1.62 10.83 -8.74
C ARG A 78 -0.77 10.11 -7.68
N LEU A 79 0.55 10.17 -7.81
CA LEU A 79 1.49 9.59 -6.84
C LEU A 79 1.60 10.45 -5.58
N ARG A 80 1.45 11.77 -5.69
CA ARG A 80 1.63 12.71 -4.59
C ARG A 80 0.61 12.49 -3.47
N LEU A 81 1.15 12.43 -2.26
CA LEU A 81 0.44 12.60 -1.00
C LEU A 81 0.82 13.95 -0.36
N ASP A 82 -0.13 14.54 0.34
CA ASP A 82 0.02 15.65 1.28
C ASP A 82 -0.85 15.36 2.51
N GLU A 83 -0.83 16.24 3.52
CA GLU A 83 -1.62 16.01 4.74
C GLU A 83 -3.11 15.84 4.45
N GLU A 84 -3.66 16.63 3.52
CA GLU A 84 -5.07 16.60 3.17
C GLU A 84 -5.47 15.27 2.52
N ARG A 85 -4.71 14.80 1.52
CA ARG A 85 -4.97 13.51 0.86
C ARG A 85 -4.81 12.35 1.83
N LEU A 86 -3.81 12.39 2.71
CA LEU A 86 -3.61 11.34 3.71
C LEU A 86 -4.74 11.33 4.76
N GLU A 87 -5.19 12.51 5.21
CA GLU A 87 -6.34 12.62 6.11
C GLU A 87 -7.62 12.14 5.42
N GLY A 88 -7.81 12.44 4.13
CA GLY A 88 -8.92 11.92 3.33
C GLY A 88 -9.00 10.39 3.32
N VAL A 89 -7.85 9.71 3.29
CA VAL A 89 -7.80 8.23 3.42
C VAL A 89 -8.10 7.79 4.85
N ALA A 90 -7.62 8.51 5.86
CA ALA A 90 -7.81 8.16 7.26
C ALA A 90 -9.22 8.49 7.81
N ALA A 91 -9.99 9.32 7.12
CA ALA A 91 -11.35 9.74 7.50
C ALA A 91 -12.46 9.03 6.71
N ALA A 92 -12.10 8.19 5.73
CA ALA A 92 -13.02 7.48 4.85
C ALA A 92 -13.85 6.38 5.55
#